data_AF-A0A5J6YT44-F1
#
_entry.id   AF-A0A5J6YT44-F1
#
_cell.length_a   1.000
_cell.length_b   1.000
_cell.length_c   1.000
_cell.angle_alpha   90.00
_cell.angle_beta   90.00
_cell.angle_gamma   90.00
#
_symmetry.space_group_name_H-M   'P 1'
#
loop_
_entity.id
_entity.type
_entity.pdbx_description
1 polymer ?
#
loop_
_entity_poly.entity_id
_entity_poly.type
_entity_poly.pdbx_seq_one_letter_code
_entity_poly.pdbx_strand_id
1 'polypeptide(L)'
;MSVLYLLLTLAFAGVLLALLARPVARAGIVWGLAALLPLMAAMTGALNVQAHSARTLADYPPRPVTLTISDGIFKRAVVLDFMDAACVERAVRLRSEAILTTPEGPLRLGARSQVDGPMLPRPVVEALTLRGELICPNLKAVQEKKK
;
A
#
# COMPACT_ATOMS: atom_id res chain seq x y z
N MET A 1 16.96 -3.08 -9.42
CA MET A 1 16.46 -1.68 -9.43
C MET A 1 17.16 -0.78 -8.41
N SER A 2 17.53 -1.23 -7.20
CA SER A 2 18.24 -0.39 -6.21
C SER A 2 19.57 0.21 -6.68
N VAL A 3 20.31 -0.48 -7.57
CA VAL A 3 21.60 0.00 -8.09
C VAL A 3 21.46 1.28 -8.94
N LEU A 4 20.38 1.40 -9.73
CA LEU A 4 20.12 2.59 -10.56
C LEU A 4 19.81 3.81 -9.69
N TYR A 5 19.03 3.65 -8.62
CA TYR A 5 18.75 4.71 -7.66
C TYR A 5 20.00 5.15 -6.89
N LEU A 6 20.88 4.19 -6.57
CA LEU A 6 22.15 4.46 -5.90
C LEU A 6 23.08 5.26 -6.83
N LEU A 7 23.17 4.90 -8.11
CA LEU A 7 23.92 5.67 -9.11
C LEU A 7 23.35 7.08 -9.31
N LEU A 8 22.02 7.23 -9.36
CA LEU A 8 21.37 8.53 -9.52
C LEU A 8 21.63 9.46 -8.33
N THR A 9 21.53 8.93 -7.11
CA THR A 9 21.82 9.69 -5.87
C THR A 9 23.30 10.08 -5.79
N LEU A 10 24.22 9.19 -6.20
CA LEU A 10 25.66 9.50 -6.26
C LEU A 10 25.99 10.56 -7.32
N ALA A 11 25.35 10.50 -8.48
CA ALA A 11 25.50 11.50 -9.53
C ALA A 11 25.03 12.88 -9.06
N PHE A 12 23.86 12.96 -8.40
CA PHE A 12 23.36 14.22 -7.85
C PHE A 12 24.24 14.77 -6.72
N ALA A 13 24.72 13.91 -5.82
CA ALA A 13 25.68 14.30 -4.79
C ALA A 13 26.98 14.83 -5.39
N GLY A 14 27.47 14.22 -6.47
CA GLY A 14 28.64 14.69 -7.23
C GLY A 14 28.43 16.07 -7.87
N VAL A 15 27.27 16.30 -8.48
CA VAL A 15 26.91 17.61 -9.07
C VAL A 15 26.81 18.69 -7.98
N LEU A 16 26.20 18.37 -6.84
CA LEU A 16 26.13 19.23 -5.65
C LEU A 16 27.53 19.63 -5.17
N LEU A 17 28.44 18.67 -5.00
CA LEU A 17 29.83 18.90 -4.58
C LEU A 17 30.58 19.77 -5.59
N ALA A 18 30.43 19.50 -6.88
CA ALA A 18 31.06 20.28 -7.95
C ALA A 18 30.56 21.74 -8.00
N LEU A 19 29.30 21.98 -7.63
CA LEU A 19 28.72 23.32 -7.54
C LEU A 19 29.18 24.06 -6.27
N LEU A 20 29.27 23.36 -5.13
CA LEU A 20 29.76 23.89 -3.85
C LEU A 20 31.25 24.25 -3.88
N ALA A 21 32.05 23.54 -4.67
CA ALA A 21 33.49 23.80 -4.82
C ALA A 21 33.82 25.06 -5.64
N ARG A 22 32.82 25.78 -6.20
CA ARG A 22 33.06 26.99 -6.99
C ARG A 22 32.98 28.27 -6.12
N PRO A 23 34.00 29.15 -6.16
CA PRO A 23 34.16 30.25 -5.20
C PRO A 23 33.20 31.45 -5.37
N VAL A 24 32.23 31.38 -6.29
CA VAL A 24 31.27 32.47 -6.53
C VAL A 24 29.87 31.87 -6.65
N ALA A 25 29.07 32.07 -5.61
CA ALA A 25 27.66 31.65 -5.57
C ALA A 25 26.83 32.47 -6.57
N ARG A 26 26.88 32.08 -7.85
CA ARG A 26 25.96 32.60 -8.87
C ARG A 26 24.54 32.21 -8.46
N ALA A 27 23.58 33.12 -8.59
CA ALA A 27 22.17 32.90 -8.23
C ALA A 27 21.62 31.54 -8.72
N GLY A 28 22.03 31.09 -9.91
CA GLY A 28 21.66 29.78 -10.46
C GLY A 28 22.03 28.57 -9.58
N ILE A 29 23.08 28.64 -8.76
CA ILE A 29 23.47 27.57 -7.83
C ILE A 29 22.46 27.49 -6.66
N VAL A 30 22.05 28.63 -6.12
CA VAL A 30 21.06 28.70 -5.03
C VAL A 30 19.70 28.20 -5.50
N TRP A 31 19.27 28.60 -6.70
CA TRP A 31 18.04 28.10 -7.32
C TRP A 31 18.11 26.61 -7.66
N GLY A 32 19.25 26.14 -8.16
CA GLY A 32 19.48 24.72 -8.42
C GLY A 32 19.39 23.88 -7.14
N LEU A 33 20.02 24.33 -6.05
CA LEU A 33 19.93 23.69 -4.74
C LEU A 33 18.52 23.71 -4.19
N ALA A 34 17.81 24.84 -4.29
CA ALA A 34 16.45 24.98 -3.82
C ALA A 34 15.46 24.07 -4.56
N ALA A 35 15.69 23.80 -5.86
CA ALA A 35 14.89 22.85 -6.63
C ALA A 35 15.29 21.39 -6.37
N LEU A 36 16.57 21.14 -6.09
CA LEU A 36 17.09 19.79 -5.93
C LEU A 36 16.78 19.17 -4.56
N LEU A 37 16.79 19.98 -3.50
CA LEU A 37 16.52 19.50 -2.14
C LEU A 37 15.12 18.88 -2.01
N PRO A 38 14.02 19.49 -2.49
CA PRO A 38 12.70 18.88 -2.49
C PRO A 38 12.66 17.56 -3.28
N LEU A 39 13.38 17.48 -4.40
CA LEU A 39 13.44 16.27 -5.21
C LEU A 39 14.12 15.12 -4.44
N MET A 40 15.26 15.40 -3.78
CA MET A 40 15.96 14.43 -2.94
C MET A 40 15.11 14.03 -1.73
N ALA A 41 14.39 14.96 -1.11
CA ALA A 41 13.46 14.68 -0.02
C ALA A 41 12.31 13.76 -0.48
N ALA A 42 11.75 14.01 -1.67
CA ALA A 42 10.72 13.15 -2.25
C ALA A 42 11.24 11.74 -2.55
N MET A 43 12.44 11.62 -3.13
CA MET A 43 13.04 10.31 -3.44
C MET A 43 13.37 9.51 -2.17
N THR A 44 13.96 10.16 -1.16
CA THR A 44 14.26 9.51 0.13
C THR A 44 12.99 9.05 0.84
N GLY A 45 11.93 9.87 0.81
CA GLY A 45 10.60 9.48 1.29
C GLY A 45 10.06 8.24 0.58
N ALA A 46 10.07 8.23 -0.76
CA ALA A 46 9.59 7.10 -1.56
C ALA A 46 10.38 5.81 -1.29
N LEU A 47 11.72 5.89 -1.24
CA LEU A 47 12.58 4.74 -0.97
C LEU A 47 12.41 4.21 0.46
N ASN A 48 12.20 5.08 1.44
CA ASN A 48 11.95 4.67 2.81
C ASN A 48 10.62 3.91 2.94
N VAL A 49 9.56 4.37 2.26
CA VAL A 49 8.27 3.68 2.21
C VAL A 49 8.40 2.31 1.54
N GLN A 50 9.18 2.21 0.45
CA GLN A 50 9.44 0.92 -0.20
C GLN A 50 10.23 -0.04 0.70
N ALA A 51 11.28 0.44 1.36
CA ALA A 51 12.08 -0.39 2.28
C ALA A 51 11.25 -0.85 3.49
N HIS A 52 10.43 0.04 4.05
CA HIS A 52 9.56 -0.27 5.17
C HIS A 52 8.50 -1.31 4.78
N SER A 53 7.78 -1.11 3.67
CA SER A 53 6.78 -2.08 3.20
C SER A 53 7.38 -3.46 2.91
N ALA A 54 8.60 -3.53 2.37
CA ALA A 54 9.29 -4.80 2.14
C ALA A 54 9.62 -5.53 3.45
N ARG A 55 10.06 -4.82 4.49
CA ARG A 55 10.33 -5.42 5.81
C ARG A 55 9.05 -5.92 6.48
N THR A 56 8.00 -5.10 6.49
CA THR A 56 6.71 -5.47 7.08
C THR A 56 6.13 -6.75 6.47
N LEU A 57 6.31 -6.95 5.16
CA LEU A 57 5.87 -8.16 4.47
C LEU A 57 6.80 -9.37 4.72
N ALA A 58 8.10 -9.13 4.88
CA ALA A 58 9.05 -10.20 5.22
C ALA A 58 8.77 -10.76 6.63
N ASP A 59 8.38 -9.90 7.57
CA ASP A 59 8.07 -10.26 8.95
C ASP A 59 6.68 -10.93 9.10
N TYR A 60 5.83 -10.85 8.06
CA TYR A 60 4.47 -11.39 8.07
C TYR A 60 4.27 -12.41 6.94
N PRO A 61 4.66 -13.68 7.14
CA PRO A 61 4.51 -14.70 6.11
C PRO A 61 3.01 -14.96 5.80
N PRO A 62 2.66 -15.20 4.52
CA PRO A 62 1.28 -15.39 4.11
C PRO A 62 0.70 -16.67 4.73
N ARG A 63 -0.42 -16.53 5.44
CA ARG A 63 -1.16 -17.63 6.06
C ARG A 63 -2.66 -17.40 5.89
N PRO A 64 -3.46 -18.47 5.73
CA PRO A 64 -4.90 -18.36 5.67
C PRO A 64 -5.44 -17.90 7.03
N VAL A 65 -6.53 -17.14 6.97
CA VAL A 65 -7.16 -16.51 8.14
C VAL A 65 -8.62 -16.88 8.18
N THR A 66 -9.09 -17.32 9.34
CA THR A 66 -10.51 -17.58 9.58
C THR A 66 -11.18 -16.33 10.11
N LEU A 67 -12.14 -15.79 9.36
CA LEU A 67 -12.91 -14.61 9.74
C LEU A 67 -14.38 -14.99 9.87
N THR A 68 -15.07 -14.44 10.85
CA THR A 68 -16.52 -14.53 10.96
C THR A 68 -17.12 -13.27 10.36
N ILE A 69 -17.76 -13.41 9.21
CA ILE A 69 -18.37 -12.28 8.52
C ILE A 69 -19.89 -12.36 8.72
N SER A 70 -20.47 -11.21 9.05
CA SER A 70 -21.91 -11.04 9.19
C SER A 70 -22.42 -10.06 8.15
N ASP A 71 -23.54 -10.39 7.49
CA ASP A 71 -24.22 -9.50 6.52
C ASP A 71 -25.49 -8.88 7.16
N GLY A 72 -25.45 -8.63 8.47
CA GLY A 72 -26.58 -8.15 9.26
C GLY A 72 -27.69 -9.18 9.53
N ILE A 73 -27.89 -10.17 8.65
CA ILE A 73 -28.90 -11.23 8.78
C ILE A 73 -28.25 -12.58 9.08
N PHE A 74 -27.14 -12.89 8.42
CA PHE A 74 -26.43 -14.16 8.57
C PHE A 74 -25.02 -13.93 9.09
N LYS A 75 -24.58 -14.76 10.04
CA LYS A 75 -23.19 -14.85 10.52
C LYS A 75 -22.58 -16.16 10.04
N ARG A 76 -21.40 -16.10 9.45
CA ARG A 76 -20.70 -17.29 8.96
C ARG A 76 -19.19 -17.16 9.14
N ALA A 77 -18.56 -18.23 9.61
CA ALA A 77 -17.11 -18.35 9.60
C ALA A 77 -16.65 -18.74 8.20
N VAL A 78 -15.74 -17.97 7.63
CA VAL A 78 -15.15 -18.18 6.31
C VAL A 78 -13.64 -18.25 6.47
N VAL A 79 -13.02 -19.27 5.89
CA VAL A 79 -11.56 -19.34 5.76
C VAL A 79 -11.18 -18.61 4.48
N LEU A 80 -10.40 -17.54 4.63
CA LEU A 80 -9.93 -16.73 3.51
C LEU A 80 -8.43 -16.91 3.37
N ASP A 81 -7.95 -16.92 2.12
CA ASP A 81 -6.53 -16.83 1.86
C ASP A 81 -6.01 -15.44 2.27
N PHE A 82 -4.71 -15.32 2.43
CA PHE A 82 -4.02 -14.09 2.84
C PHE A 82 -4.42 -12.89 1.98
N MET A 83 -4.50 -13.08 0.66
CA MET A 83 -4.88 -12.03 -0.30
C MET A 83 -6.34 -11.62 -0.15
N ASP A 84 -7.26 -12.58 -0.06
CA ASP A 84 -8.68 -12.30 0.09
C ASP A 84 -8.96 -11.61 1.44
N ALA A 85 -8.29 -12.03 2.51
CA ALA A 85 -8.42 -11.40 3.82
C ALA A 85 -7.88 -9.96 3.82
N ALA A 86 -6.79 -9.66 3.10
CA ALA A 86 -6.30 -8.30 2.89
C ALA A 86 -7.31 -7.44 2.09
N CYS A 87 -7.94 -8.00 1.06
CA CYS A 87 -8.97 -7.34 0.28
C CYS A 87 -10.22 -7.03 1.11
N VAL A 88 -10.64 -7.96 1.97
CA VAL A 88 -11.75 -7.75 2.90
C VAL A 88 -11.41 -6.66 3.92
N GLU A 89 -10.20 -6.63 4.47
CA GLU A 89 -9.77 -5.54 5.36
C GLU A 89 -9.86 -4.18 4.70
N ARG A 90 -9.35 -4.06 3.48
CA ARG A 90 -9.43 -2.81 2.73
C ARG A 90 -10.88 -2.41 2.47
N ALA A 91 -11.74 -3.35 2.08
CA ALA A 91 -13.15 -3.08 1.79
C ALA A 91 -13.91 -2.60 3.04
N VAL A 92 -13.69 -3.27 4.18
CA VAL A 92 -14.29 -2.90 5.47
C VAL A 92 -13.79 -1.54 5.94
N ARG A 93 -12.48 -1.29 5.85
CA ARG A 93 -11.87 0.00 6.23
C ARG A 93 -12.41 1.16 5.40
N LEU A 94 -12.55 0.95 4.09
CA LEU A 94 -13.09 1.95 3.16
C LEU A 94 -14.62 2.03 3.17
N ARG A 95 -15.29 1.16 3.94
CA ARG A 95 -16.76 1.02 3.98
C ARG A 95 -17.38 0.86 2.58
N SER A 96 -16.68 0.18 1.68
CA SER A 96 -17.14 -0.03 0.32
C SER A 96 -18.11 -1.20 0.24
N GLU A 97 -19.20 -1.05 -0.49
CA GLU A 97 -20.10 -2.17 -0.79
C GLU A 97 -19.45 -3.10 -1.83
N ALA A 98 -19.27 -4.37 -1.44
CA ALA A 98 -18.61 -5.37 -2.26
C ALA A 98 -19.26 -6.75 -2.09
N ILE A 99 -19.12 -7.58 -3.13
CA ILE A 99 -19.49 -9.00 -3.09
C ILE A 99 -18.20 -9.80 -3.06
N LEU A 100 -18.00 -10.56 -1.99
CA LEU A 100 -16.94 -11.53 -1.84
C LEU A 100 -17.43 -12.89 -2.35
N THR A 101 -16.73 -13.46 -3.33
CA THR A 101 -17.04 -14.79 -3.86
C THR A 101 -16.27 -15.82 -3.04
N THR A 102 -16.97 -16.62 -2.24
CA THR A 102 -16.36 -17.69 -1.44
C THR A 102 -16.81 -19.06 -1.96
N PRO A 103 -16.10 -20.16 -1.65
CA PRO A 103 -16.52 -21.51 -2.03
C PRO A 103 -17.92 -21.88 -1.54
N GLU A 104 -18.34 -21.31 -0.41
CA GLU A 104 -19.66 -21.55 0.20
C GLU A 104 -20.77 -20.61 -0.33
N GLY A 105 -20.44 -19.78 -1.30
CA GLY A 105 -21.35 -18.83 -1.94
C GLY A 105 -20.90 -17.37 -1.86
N PRO A 106 -21.59 -16.48 -2.60
CA PRO A 106 -21.30 -15.05 -2.56
C PRO A 106 -21.77 -14.45 -1.24
N LEU A 107 -20.94 -13.60 -0.65
CA LEU A 107 -21.21 -12.88 0.59
C LEU A 107 -21.16 -11.38 0.33
N ARG A 108 -22.17 -10.63 0.77
CA ARG A 108 -22.17 -9.17 0.66
C ARG A 108 -21.45 -8.56 1.84
N LEU A 109 -20.58 -7.62 1.53
CA LEU A 109 -19.89 -6.74 2.45
C LEU A 109 -20.49 -5.35 2.21
N GLY A 110 -20.99 -4.72 3.26
CA GLY A 110 -21.66 -3.42 3.16
C GLY A 110 -21.59 -2.67 4.47
N ALA A 111 -22.28 -1.52 4.56
CA ALA A 111 -22.19 -0.66 5.75
C ALA A 111 -22.62 -1.36 7.07
N ARG A 112 -23.42 -2.42 6.97
CA ARG A 112 -23.91 -3.20 8.12
C ARG A 112 -23.14 -4.50 8.36
N SER A 113 -22.18 -4.85 7.51
CA SER A 113 -21.42 -6.08 7.69
C SER A 113 -20.41 -5.91 8.81
N GLN A 114 -20.43 -6.80 9.80
CA GLN A 114 -19.38 -6.89 10.82
C GLN A 114 -18.45 -8.05 10.50
N VAL A 115 -17.16 -7.81 10.66
CA VAL A 115 -16.12 -8.82 10.51
C VAL A 115 -15.47 -9.01 11.87
N ASP A 116 -15.64 -10.20 12.44
CA ASP A 116 -15.09 -10.61 13.72
C ASP A 116 -13.98 -11.65 13.47
N GLY A 117 -12.88 -11.57 14.23
CA GLY A 117 -11.76 -12.51 14.13
C GLY A 117 -10.40 -11.84 13.96
N PRO A 118 -9.31 -12.61 13.80
CA PRO A 118 -7.95 -12.11 13.65
C PRO A 118 -7.74 -11.47 12.28
N MET A 119 -8.28 -10.26 12.10
CA MET A 119 -8.12 -9.47 10.88
C MET A 119 -6.64 -9.17 10.62
N LEU A 120 -6.25 -9.10 9.34
CA LEU A 120 -4.87 -8.74 9.01
C LEU A 120 -4.53 -7.35 9.57
N PRO A 121 -3.32 -7.16 10.10
CA PRO A 121 -2.88 -5.84 10.54
C PRO A 121 -2.90 -4.86 9.36
N ARG A 122 -3.43 -3.65 9.60
CA ARG A 122 -3.39 -2.53 8.64
C ARG A 122 -2.04 -2.31 7.96
N PRO A 123 -0.89 -2.30 8.67
CA PRO A 123 0.39 -2.04 8.02
C PRO A 123 0.76 -3.09 6.96
N VAL A 124 0.27 -4.33 7.10
CA VAL A 124 0.49 -5.39 6.11
C VAL A 124 -0.32 -5.12 4.84
N VAL A 125 -1.60 -4.78 4.99
CA VAL A 125 -2.48 -4.48 3.85
C VAL A 125 -2.05 -3.21 3.12
N GLU A 126 -1.61 -2.20 3.87
CA GLU A 126 -1.02 -0.99 3.30
C GLU A 126 0.28 -1.29 2.55
N ALA A 127 1.16 -2.13 3.10
CA ALA A 127 2.38 -2.56 2.42
C ALA A 127 2.08 -3.28 1.09
N LEU A 128 1.10 -4.20 1.07
CA LEU A 128 0.64 -4.85 -0.17
C LEU A 128 0.07 -3.84 -1.18
N THR A 129 -0.69 -2.86 -0.70
CA THR A 129 -1.27 -1.81 -1.55
C THR A 129 -0.19 -0.92 -2.16
N LEU A 130 0.80 -0.50 -1.35
CA LEU A 130 1.88 0.38 -1.76
C LEU A 130 2.84 -0.28 -2.76
N ARG A 131 3.03 -1.60 -2.65
CA ARG A 131 3.82 -2.38 -3.61
C ARG A 131 3.05 -2.77 -4.87
N GLY A 132 1.74 -2.52 -4.93
CA GLY A 132 0.89 -2.95 -6.04
C GLY A 132 0.68 -4.47 -6.09
N GLU A 133 0.96 -5.17 -4.99
CA GLU A 133 0.81 -6.63 -4.88
C GLU A 133 -0.61 -7.04 -4.45
N LEU A 134 -1.43 -6.08 -3.98
CA LEU A 134 -2.82 -6.33 -3.59
C LEU A 134 -3.73 -6.55 -4.80
N ILE A 135 -3.94 -7.82 -5.16
CA ILE A 135 -4.86 -8.25 -6.23
C ILE A 135 -6.10 -8.88 -5.59
N CYS A 136 -7.29 -8.36 -5.93
CA CYS A 136 -8.57 -8.78 -5.35
C CYS A 136 -9.50 -9.40 -6.39
N PRO A 137 -9.25 -10.64 -6.87
CA PRO A 137 -10.06 -11.25 -7.92
C PRO A 137 -11.45 -11.70 -7.40
N ASN A 138 -11.52 -12.12 -6.13
CA ASN A 138 -12.72 -12.66 -5.52
C ASN A 138 -13.63 -11.58 -4.92
N LEU A 139 -13.18 -10.32 -4.89
CA LEU A 139 -13.92 -9.19 -4.34
C LEU A 139 -14.36 -8.25 -5.47
N LYS A 140 -15.67 -8.10 -5.69
CA LYS A 140 -16.22 -7.21 -6.71
C LYS A 140 -17.01 -6.07 -6.08
N ALA A 141 -16.72 -4.83 -6.46
CA ALA A 141 -17.52 -3.69 -6.03
C ALA A 141 -18.96 -3.82 -6.53
N VAL A 142 -19.93 -3.53 -5.65
CA VAL A 142 -21.33 -3.42 -6.07
C VAL A 142 -21.47 -2.08 -6.78
N GLN A 143 -21.66 -2.11 -8.09
CA GLN A 143 -22.00 -0.89 -8.83
C GLN A 143 -23.39 -0.44 -8.38
N GLU A 144 -23.49 0.70 -7.71
CA GLU A 144 -24.76 1.37 -7.51
C GLU A 144 -25.33 1.67 -8.90
N LYS A 145 -26.46 1.04 -9.26
CA LYS A 145 -27.25 1.50 -10.39
C LYS A 145 -27.69 2.93 -10.06
N LYS A 146 -27.01 3.93 -10.63
CA LYS A 146 -27.53 5.30 -10.72
C LYS A 146 -28.90 5.20 -11.39
N LYS A 147 -29.94 5.47 -10.61
CA LYS A 147 -31.32 5.56 -11.07
C LYS A 147 -31.55 6.91 -11.74
#